data_AF-A0A524CJC4-F1
#
_entry.id   AF-A0A524CJC4-F1
#
_cell.length_a   1.000
_cell.length_b   1.000
_cell.length_c   1.000
_cell.angle_alpha   90.00
_cell.angle_beta   90.00
_cell.angle_gamma   90.00
#
_symmetry.space_group_name_H-M   'P 1'
#
loop_
_entity.id
_entity.type
_entity.pdbx_description
1 polymer ?
#
loop_
_entity_poly.entity_id
_entity_poly.type
_entity_poly.pdbx_seq_one_letter_code
_entity_poly.pdbx_strand_id
1 'polypeptide(L)'
;MGKSELKQKISLLEQGLPQRWIYIERKVLNPLKSDEKEGVKANVKFQNRTLSHVFHQDLLNVKNQGLAQIRPVIGPNGVGKTTQLEFQVKDYLKEIEPENHLFLFFDFKQMATTEDEFWEIFGERLLEQIQKNEYVNKLTSYLDSFKQKSLLMKNIKNKNIVENLIKLTSGDTYKKNEAEEFFYSGKLRSKDISNLFFGFLKLALENNYTCVVVFDEIQYLDEIDPSKVLVKIFTEKFIRSLFEQFSRNKLYLVISCLQNPKNKEWDKLKSRSKNFQSIVDGKEVVLGDLTVDERKEIIQQVGEKIGFQPNDKKTFFSKVKSSLDYYVPRTLLRCIANVLDMMDYTAYTDYEIRKIYEDDARNFITPKLKEKGFDFIEEGEKEIGGYNLDIYASAPTSRTSYRKKAYGEVSIMKRSSMLSKIEKFVSWLNQMKNVEYNPSKGDLAFFICPPNRITDKSKKILSDNNISIYEFKSRNVEELLKRVEKDVSKPKVSIEDIPAESDTGEIYVIKDSRYQLEDIKGIGETRANQLRETGINTIKELINCNSSVTAQKIKGVGKASINKWKQIARQLLN
;
A
#
# COMPACT_ATOMS: atom_id res chain seq x y z
N MET A 1 -6.87 -5.00 -16.90
CA MET A 1 -6.40 -5.12 -15.51
C MET A 1 -7.21 -6.23 -14.83
N GLY A 2 -6.57 -7.17 -14.13
CA GLY A 2 -7.31 -8.20 -13.41
C GLY A 2 -8.12 -7.60 -12.26
N LYS A 3 -9.24 -8.23 -11.87
CA LYS A 3 -10.12 -7.73 -10.79
C LYS A 3 -9.37 -7.59 -9.44
N SER A 4 -8.49 -8.54 -9.12
CA SER A 4 -7.64 -8.51 -7.93
C SER A 4 -6.65 -7.33 -7.96
N GLU A 5 -5.98 -7.12 -9.09
CA GLU A 5 -5.05 -6.01 -9.30
C GLU A 5 -5.76 -4.64 -9.20
N LEU A 6 -6.97 -4.53 -9.75
CA LEU A 6 -7.80 -3.33 -9.64
C LEU A 6 -8.13 -3.02 -8.18
N LYS A 7 -8.57 -4.02 -7.41
CA LYS A 7 -8.92 -3.86 -6.00
C LYS A 7 -7.71 -3.45 -5.15
N GLN A 8 -6.55 -4.05 -5.39
CA GLN A 8 -5.31 -3.65 -4.73
C GLN A 8 -5.00 -2.17 -5.02
N LYS A 9 -5.08 -1.75 -6.29
CA LYS A 9 -4.86 -0.35 -6.67
C LYS A 9 -5.86 0.61 -6.02
N ILE A 10 -7.15 0.26 -5.96
CA ILE A 10 -8.16 1.08 -5.27
C ILE A 10 -7.87 1.17 -3.77
N SER A 11 -7.47 0.07 -3.12
CA SER A 11 -7.07 0.10 -1.71
C SER A 11 -5.88 1.04 -1.47
N LEU A 12 -4.92 1.10 -2.40
CA LEU A 12 -3.81 2.04 -2.27
C LEU A 12 -4.24 3.51 -2.46
N LEU A 13 -5.26 3.78 -3.31
CA LEU A 13 -5.88 5.12 -3.43
C LEU A 13 -6.53 5.57 -2.12
N GLU A 14 -7.24 4.66 -1.45
CA GLU A 14 -7.88 4.93 -0.15
C GLU A 14 -6.85 5.33 0.93
N GLN A 15 -5.70 4.65 0.92
CA GLN A 15 -4.58 4.97 1.82
C GLN A 15 -3.88 6.29 1.44
N GLY A 16 -4.16 6.81 0.24
CA GLY A 16 -3.51 7.98 -0.34
C GLY A 16 -2.03 7.74 -0.60
N LEU A 17 -1.66 6.49 -0.88
CA LEU A 17 -0.28 6.11 -1.17
C LEU A 17 0.10 6.48 -2.60
N PRO A 18 1.38 6.79 -2.87
CA PRO A 18 1.88 7.08 -4.21
C PRO A 18 1.47 5.99 -5.21
N GLN A 19 0.84 6.38 -6.32
CA GLN A 19 0.44 5.46 -7.39
C GLN A 19 1.29 5.71 -8.64
N ARG A 20 2.02 4.70 -9.09
CA ARG A 20 2.77 4.75 -10.37
C ARG A 20 1.89 5.05 -11.58
N TRP A 21 0.61 4.70 -11.53
CA TRP A 21 -0.32 4.79 -12.65
C TRP A 21 -1.18 6.06 -12.63
N ILE A 22 -1.00 6.93 -11.63
CA ILE A 22 -1.59 8.27 -11.57
C ILE A 22 -0.43 9.25 -11.57
N TYR A 23 -0.16 9.82 -12.74
CA TYR A 23 0.95 10.75 -12.93
C TYR A 23 0.46 12.00 -13.63
N ILE A 24 0.59 13.14 -12.95
CA ILE A 24 0.40 14.43 -13.61
C ILE A 24 1.77 15.02 -13.89
N GLU A 25 2.02 15.30 -15.16
CA GLU A 25 3.10 16.19 -15.54
C GLU A 25 2.73 17.62 -15.18
N ARG A 26 3.46 18.21 -14.24
CA ARG A 26 3.15 19.56 -13.74
C ARG A 26 4.04 20.59 -14.42
N LYS A 27 3.46 21.68 -14.90
CA LYS A 27 4.21 22.81 -15.48
C LYS A 27 4.65 23.78 -14.39
N VAL A 28 5.87 24.30 -14.51
CA VAL A 28 6.36 25.42 -13.71
C VAL A 28 5.65 26.69 -14.20
N LEU A 29 4.62 27.09 -13.48
CA LEU A 29 3.79 28.25 -13.83
C LEU A 29 4.44 29.55 -13.37
N ASN A 30 5.16 29.50 -12.25
CA ASN A 30 5.55 30.69 -11.52
C ASN A 30 7.02 30.65 -11.08
N PRO A 31 7.65 31.82 -10.89
CA PRO A 31 8.93 31.90 -10.20
C PRO A 31 8.78 31.58 -8.71
N LEU A 32 9.87 31.14 -8.07
CA LEU A 32 9.91 30.78 -6.64
C LEU A 32 9.32 31.83 -5.68
N LYS A 33 9.45 33.13 -6.02
CA LYS A 33 8.99 34.25 -5.19
C LYS A 33 7.50 34.60 -5.35
N SER A 34 6.77 33.91 -6.22
CA SER A 34 5.33 34.15 -6.41
C SER A 34 4.54 33.79 -5.14
N ASP A 35 3.45 34.50 -4.86
CA ASP A 35 2.54 34.23 -3.73
C ASP A 35 1.43 33.22 -4.07
N GLU A 36 1.30 32.79 -5.33
CA GLU A 36 0.24 31.87 -5.76
C GLU A 36 0.30 30.52 -5.03
N LYS A 37 -0.82 30.00 -4.54
CA LYS A 37 -0.81 28.76 -3.74
C LYS A 37 -0.85 27.48 -4.58
N GLU A 38 -1.32 27.58 -5.82
CA GLU A 38 -1.48 26.45 -6.74
C GLU A 38 -0.31 26.35 -7.74
N GLY A 39 -0.19 25.18 -8.37
CA GLY A 39 0.77 24.92 -9.44
C GLY A 39 2.20 24.70 -8.95
N VAL A 40 3.17 24.75 -9.87
CA VAL A 40 4.58 24.55 -9.55
C VAL A 40 5.36 25.84 -9.67
N LYS A 41 6.20 26.11 -8.67
CA LYS A 41 7.18 27.18 -8.68
C LYS A 41 8.59 26.62 -8.72
N ALA A 42 9.44 27.23 -9.51
CA ALA A 42 10.86 26.89 -9.56
C ALA A 42 11.67 28.13 -9.97
N ASN A 43 12.98 27.95 -10.10
CA ASN A 43 13.84 29.01 -10.62
C ASN A 43 13.30 29.51 -11.98
N VAL A 44 13.35 30.82 -12.22
CA VAL A 44 12.78 31.47 -13.42
C VAL A 44 13.26 30.84 -14.73
N LYS A 45 14.48 30.29 -14.76
CA LYS A 45 15.01 29.57 -15.94
C LYS A 45 14.18 28.35 -16.37
N PHE A 46 13.35 27.83 -15.47
CA PHE A 46 12.46 26.71 -15.72
C PHE A 46 11.00 27.13 -15.94
N GLN A 47 10.68 28.42 -16.00
CA GLN A 47 9.31 28.88 -16.26
C GLN A 47 8.79 28.29 -17.58
N ASN A 48 7.53 27.85 -17.57
CA ASN A 48 6.86 27.15 -18.67
C ASN A 48 7.47 25.78 -19.05
N ARG A 49 8.46 25.29 -18.30
CA ARG A 49 8.97 23.92 -18.42
C ARG A 49 8.16 22.98 -17.54
N THR A 50 8.24 21.70 -17.86
CA THR A 50 7.63 20.64 -17.05
C THR A 50 8.53 20.28 -15.88
N LEU A 51 7.96 19.69 -14.84
CA LEU A 51 8.71 19.21 -13.69
C LEU A 51 9.65 18.07 -14.09
N SER A 52 9.22 17.18 -15.00
CA SER A 52 10.11 16.19 -15.63
C SER A 52 11.33 16.83 -16.27
N HIS A 53 11.16 17.93 -17.00
CA HIS A 53 12.27 18.63 -17.64
C HIS A 53 13.28 19.14 -16.61
N VAL A 54 12.82 19.65 -15.45
CA VAL A 54 13.72 20.07 -14.35
C VAL A 54 14.57 18.91 -13.88
N PHE A 55 13.95 17.77 -13.55
CA PHE A 55 14.66 16.60 -13.04
C PHE A 55 15.58 15.95 -14.08
N HIS A 56 15.13 15.83 -15.33
CA HIS A 56 15.95 15.34 -16.44
C HIS A 56 17.16 16.23 -16.66
N GLN A 57 16.98 17.55 -16.67
CA GLN A 57 18.10 18.47 -16.88
C GLN A 57 19.12 18.38 -15.75
N ASP A 58 18.69 18.23 -14.49
CA ASP A 58 19.59 18.03 -13.37
C ASP A 58 20.38 16.72 -13.52
N LEU A 59 19.71 15.61 -13.83
CA LEU A 59 20.37 14.31 -14.05
C LEU A 59 21.35 14.35 -15.24
N LEU A 60 20.99 15.00 -16.34
CA LEU A 60 21.88 15.19 -17.49
C LEU A 60 23.10 16.03 -17.12
N ASN A 61 22.92 17.08 -16.32
CA ASN A 61 24.05 17.88 -15.82
C ASN A 61 24.97 17.02 -14.94
N VAL A 62 24.41 16.22 -14.03
CA VAL A 62 25.18 15.29 -13.18
C VAL A 62 25.98 14.30 -14.03
N LYS A 63 25.33 13.65 -15.01
CA LYS A 63 25.98 12.67 -15.88
C LYS A 63 27.07 13.28 -16.76
N ASN A 64 26.76 14.38 -17.44
CA ASN A 64 27.61 14.94 -18.49
C ASN A 64 28.74 15.80 -17.94
N GLN A 65 28.50 16.51 -16.83
CA GLN A 65 29.50 17.41 -16.23
C GLN A 65 30.27 16.73 -15.09
N GLY A 66 29.76 15.62 -14.55
CA GLY A 66 30.34 14.98 -13.37
C GLY A 66 30.30 15.89 -12.14
N LEU A 67 29.33 16.81 -12.07
CA LEU A 67 29.17 17.75 -10.96
C LEU A 67 27.94 17.39 -10.16
N ALA A 68 28.08 17.39 -8.83
CA ALA A 68 26.95 17.10 -7.96
C ALA A 68 25.85 18.14 -8.09
N GLN A 69 24.60 17.69 -8.07
CA GLN A 69 23.42 18.55 -8.02
C GLN A 69 22.62 18.28 -6.73
N ILE A 70 21.89 19.29 -6.28
CA ILE A 70 21.00 19.20 -5.12
C ILE A 70 19.70 19.93 -5.42
N ARG A 71 18.58 19.27 -5.14
CA ARG A 71 17.23 19.75 -5.46
C ARG A 71 16.29 19.59 -4.27
N PRO A 72 15.95 20.67 -3.57
CA PRO A 72 14.83 20.66 -2.64
C PRO A 72 13.49 20.59 -3.37
N VAL A 73 12.59 19.71 -2.93
CA VAL A 73 11.23 19.55 -3.42
C VAL A 73 10.27 19.77 -2.25
N ILE A 74 9.50 20.84 -2.31
CA ILE A 74 8.76 21.38 -1.16
C ILE A 74 7.29 21.43 -1.52
N GLY A 75 6.40 21.07 -0.61
CA GLY A 75 4.96 21.21 -0.87
C GLY A 75 4.09 20.51 0.16
N PRO A 76 2.77 20.73 0.15
CA PRO A 76 1.85 20.12 1.10
C PRO A 76 1.69 18.61 0.86
N ASN A 77 0.89 17.95 1.69
CA ASN A 77 0.62 16.53 1.57
C ASN A 77 -0.23 16.23 0.33
N GLY A 78 0.15 15.19 -0.42
CA GLY A 78 -0.62 14.68 -1.55
C GLY A 78 -0.37 15.37 -2.90
N VAL A 79 0.45 16.42 -2.98
CA VAL A 79 0.77 17.11 -4.27
C VAL A 79 1.69 16.31 -5.21
N GLY A 80 1.90 15.03 -4.92
CA GLY A 80 2.69 14.12 -5.75
C GLY A 80 4.20 14.13 -5.51
N LYS A 81 4.72 14.71 -4.41
CA LYS A 81 6.17 14.73 -4.10
C LYS A 81 6.80 13.34 -4.23
N THR A 82 6.39 12.39 -3.38
CA THR A 82 6.94 11.03 -3.37
C THR A 82 6.76 10.32 -4.71
N THR A 83 5.64 10.51 -5.42
CA THR A 83 5.45 9.96 -6.77
C THR A 83 6.51 10.45 -7.77
N GLN A 84 6.84 11.74 -7.73
CA GLN A 84 7.91 12.31 -8.56
C GLN A 84 9.28 11.75 -8.14
N LEU A 85 9.54 11.67 -6.85
CA LEU A 85 10.86 11.30 -6.33
C LEU A 85 11.17 9.81 -6.43
N GLU A 86 10.27 8.95 -5.96
CA GLU A 86 10.50 7.50 -5.87
C GLU A 86 10.38 6.80 -7.23
N PHE A 87 9.44 7.28 -8.07
CA PHE A 87 9.16 6.64 -9.35
C PHE A 87 9.80 7.39 -10.52
N GLN A 88 9.48 8.67 -10.70
CA GLN A 88 9.90 9.37 -11.93
C GLN A 88 11.40 9.64 -11.96
N VAL A 89 11.99 10.22 -10.91
CA VAL A 89 13.45 10.44 -10.86
C VAL A 89 14.21 9.11 -11.01
N LYS A 90 13.68 8.02 -10.44
CA LYS A 90 14.25 6.68 -10.58
C LYS A 90 14.16 6.16 -12.01
N ASP A 91 13.03 6.35 -12.69
CA ASP A 91 12.83 5.91 -14.07
C ASP A 91 13.68 6.76 -15.04
N TYR A 92 13.79 8.07 -14.81
CA TYR A 92 14.68 8.97 -15.57
C TYR A 92 16.16 8.61 -15.40
N LEU A 93 16.56 8.25 -14.18
CA LEU A 93 17.92 7.77 -13.92
C LEU A 93 18.23 6.51 -14.74
N LYS A 94 17.29 5.57 -14.79
CA LYS A 94 17.44 4.33 -15.58
C LYS A 94 17.46 4.59 -17.08
N GLU A 95 16.68 5.54 -17.57
CA GLU A 95 16.70 5.94 -18.98
C GLU A 95 18.06 6.56 -19.35
N ILE A 96 18.56 7.46 -18.50
CA ILE A 96 19.81 8.18 -18.72
C ILE A 96 21.03 7.26 -18.52
N GLU A 97 20.95 6.30 -17.60
CA GLU A 97 22.06 5.50 -17.10
C GLU A 97 21.61 4.06 -16.79
N PRO A 98 21.32 3.24 -17.82
CA PRO A 98 20.67 1.94 -17.62
C PRO A 98 21.53 0.92 -16.86
N GLU A 99 22.85 0.99 -17.00
CA GLU A 99 23.76 -0.04 -16.49
C GLU A 99 24.42 0.32 -15.14
N ASN A 100 24.84 1.57 -14.94
CA ASN A 100 25.67 2.00 -13.82
C ASN A 100 24.97 3.06 -12.96
N HIS A 101 23.70 2.86 -12.62
CA HIS A 101 23.01 3.78 -11.72
C HIS A 101 22.91 3.22 -10.30
N LEU A 102 22.90 4.12 -9.31
CA LEU A 102 22.57 3.81 -7.92
C LEU A 102 21.43 4.73 -7.49
N PHE A 103 20.30 4.17 -7.07
CA PHE A 103 19.19 4.92 -6.50
C PHE A 103 18.94 4.51 -5.05
N LEU A 104 19.08 5.45 -4.13
CA LEU A 104 18.79 5.31 -2.71
C LEU A 104 17.65 6.24 -2.30
N PHE A 105 16.67 5.74 -1.54
CA PHE A 105 15.48 6.46 -1.11
C PHE A 105 15.21 6.21 0.37
N PHE A 106 15.10 7.28 1.14
CA PHE A 106 14.92 7.25 2.59
C PHE A 106 13.69 8.07 2.96
N ASP A 107 12.63 7.42 3.44
CA ASP A 107 11.41 8.09 3.95
C ASP A 107 11.52 8.31 5.46
N PHE A 108 11.75 9.55 5.88
CA PHE A 108 12.03 9.89 7.28
C PHE A 108 10.82 9.72 8.18
N LYS A 109 9.61 9.75 7.63
CA LYS A 109 8.39 9.47 8.39
C LYS A 109 8.30 8.02 8.86
N GLN A 110 8.96 7.10 8.17
CA GLN A 110 8.97 5.68 8.48
C GLN A 110 10.23 5.24 9.23
N MET A 111 11.13 6.17 9.57
CA MET A 111 12.40 5.82 10.22
C MET A 111 12.21 5.51 11.70
N ALA A 112 11.89 6.49 12.56
CA ALA A 112 11.91 6.26 14.00
C ALA A 112 11.03 7.24 14.78
N THR A 113 10.89 6.97 16.08
CA THR A 113 10.29 7.90 17.04
C THR A 113 11.31 8.54 17.99
N THR A 114 12.53 8.01 18.02
CA THR A 114 13.63 8.49 18.87
C THR A 114 14.95 8.58 18.09
N GLU A 115 15.92 9.36 18.60
CA GLU A 115 17.24 9.51 17.95
C GLU A 115 18.05 8.19 17.92
N ASP A 116 17.99 7.40 18.99
CA ASP A 116 18.74 6.14 19.08
C ASP A 116 18.25 5.14 18.02
N GLU A 117 16.93 4.99 17.89
CA GLU A 117 16.30 4.17 16.85
C GLU A 117 16.55 4.70 15.43
N PHE A 118 16.67 6.01 15.25
CA PHE A 118 16.80 6.62 13.93
C PHE A 118 18.02 6.10 13.18
N TRP A 119 19.19 6.05 13.84
CA TRP A 119 20.41 5.60 13.17
C TRP A 119 20.36 4.11 12.86
N GLU A 120 19.87 3.30 13.79
CA GLU A 120 19.67 1.87 13.59
C GLU A 120 18.80 1.62 12.36
N ILE A 121 17.58 2.16 12.32
CA ILE A 121 16.64 1.95 11.22
C ILE A 121 17.17 2.55 9.92
N PHE A 122 17.86 3.70 9.95
CA PHE A 122 18.51 4.26 8.78
C PHE A 122 19.58 3.30 8.21
N GLY A 123 20.36 2.64 9.08
CA GLY A 123 21.34 1.63 8.72
C GLY A 123 20.72 0.38 8.11
N GLU A 124 19.63 -0.12 8.70
CA GLU A 124 18.84 -1.23 8.17
C GLU A 124 18.30 -0.92 6.78
N ARG A 125 17.65 0.24 6.61
CA ARG A 125 17.10 0.70 5.32
C ARG A 125 18.18 0.87 4.26
N LEU A 126 19.37 1.34 4.63
CA LEU A 126 20.50 1.40 3.72
C LEU A 126 20.89 -0.01 3.26
N LEU A 127 21.01 -0.97 4.18
CA LEU A 127 21.40 -2.33 3.86
C LEU A 127 20.37 -3.03 2.95
N GLU A 128 19.09 -2.93 3.28
CA GLU A 128 17.99 -3.46 2.46
C GLU A 128 18.09 -2.96 1.01
N GLN A 129 18.35 -1.66 0.82
CA GLN A 129 18.47 -1.07 -0.50
C GLN A 129 19.73 -1.49 -1.25
N ILE A 130 20.84 -1.69 -0.53
CA ILE A 130 22.07 -2.23 -1.09
C ILE A 130 21.84 -3.68 -1.58
N GLN A 131 21.18 -4.51 -0.77
CA GLN A 131 20.90 -5.90 -1.10
C GLN A 131 19.90 -6.05 -2.25
N LYS A 132 18.77 -5.32 -2.20
CA LYS A 132 17.66 -5.43 -3.17
C LYS A 132 18.07 -5.17 -4.62
N ASN A 133 19.12 -4.38 -4.83
CA ASN A 133 19.59 -4.00 -6.16
C ASN A 133 20.88 -4.74 -6.56
N GLU A 134 21.35 -5.68 -5.73
CA GLU A 134 22.58 -6.44 -5.91
C GLU A 134 23.80 -5.54 -6.16
N TYR A 135 23.80 -4.29 -5.67
CA TYR A 135 24.82 -3.32 -6.05
C TYR A 135 26.22 -3.75 -5.62
N VAL A 136 26.36 -4.32 -4.42
CA VAL A 136 27.66 -4.84 -3.98
C VAL A 136 28.10 -5.95 -4.93
N ASN A 137 27.23 -6.93 -5.21
CA ASN A 137 27.55 -8.01 -6.15
C ASN A 137 27.94 -7.45 -7.52
N LYS A 138 27.21 -6.48 -8.07
CA LYS A 138 27.54 -5.85 -9.36
C LYS A 138 28.90 -5.16 -9.32
N LEU A 139 29.15 -4.34 -8.29
CA LEU A 139 30.38 -3.58 -8.09
C LEU A 139 31.59 -4.48 -7.81
N THR A 140 31.39 -5.70 -7.31
CA THR A 140 32.48 -6.59 -6.89
C THR A 140 32.57 -7.91 -7.65
N SER A 141 31.62 -8.18 -8.56
CA SER A 141 31.45 -9.48 -9.25
C SER A 141 32.68 -9.96 -10.01
N TYR A 142 33.50 -9.04 -10.52
CA TYR A 142 34.69 -9.32 -11.31
C TYR A 142 35.96 -9.49 -10.46
N LEU A 143 35.86 -9.34 -9.14
CA LEU A 143 37.00 -9.37 -8.23
C LEU A 143 37.00 -10.67 -7.42
N ASP A 144 38.20 -11.23 -7.20
CA ASP A 144 38.40 -12.29 -6.20
C ASP A 144 38.17 -11.76 -4.77
N SER A 145 37.87 -12.65 -3.82
CA SER A 145 37.49 -12.27 -2.45
C SER A 145 38.53 -11.39 -1.74
N PHE A 146 39.81 -11.55 -2.07
CA PHE A 146 40.89 -10.73 -1.52
C PHE A 146 40.84 -9.29 -2.07
N LYS A 147 40.69 -9.15 -3.39
CA LYS A 147 40.53 -7.84 -4.05
C LYS A 147 39.23 -7.16 -3.66
N GLN A 148 38.13 -7.91 -3.51
CA GLN A 148 36.87 -7.40 -2.99
C GLN A 148 37.06 -6.81 -1.59
N LYS A 149 37.71 -7.55 -0.69
CA LYS A 149 38.02 -7.08 0.66
C LYS A 149 38.89 -5.84 0.64
N SER A 150 39.94 -5.82 -0.18
CA SER A 150 40.84 -4.67 -0.32
C SER A 150 40.09 -3.42 -0.81
N LEU A 151 39.25 -3.57 -1.84
CA LEU A 151 38.46 -2.48 -2.41
C LEU A 151 37.43 -1.93 -1.42
N LEU A 152 36.74 -2.82 -0.68
CA LEU A 152 35.80 -2.42 0.36
C LEU A 152 36.53 -1.75 1.53
N MET A 153 37.66 -2.29 2.00
CA MET A 153 38.47 -1.69 3.07
C MET A 153 39.04 -0.31 2.70
N LYS A 154 39.32 -0.06 1.41
CA LYS A 154 39.76 1.27 0.92
C LYS A 154 38.68 2.34 1.13
N ASN A 155 37.41 1.95 1.05
CA ASN A 155 36.28 2.89 1.05
C ASN A 155 35.51 2.89 2.38
N ILE A 156 35.41 1.75 3.05
CA ILE A 156 34.71 1.54 4.32
C ILE A 156 35.77 1.24 5.38
N LYS A 157 35.98 2.20 6.29
CA LYS A 157 37.07 2.15 7.28
C LYS A 157 36.87 1.09 8.37
N ASN A 158 35.64 0.65 8.62
CA ASN A 158 35.34 -0.31 9.66
C ASN A 158 35.48 -1.74 9.12
N LYS A 159 36.53 -2.45 9.59
CA LYS A 159 36.84 -3.82 9.19
C LYS A 159 35.69 -4.80 9.43
N ASN A 160 34.99 -4.69 10.56
CA ASN A 160 33.88 -5.59 10.90
C ASN A 160 32.70 -5.40 9.93
N ILE A 161 32.43 -4.16 9.50
CA ILE A 161 31.42 -3.89 8.47
C ILE A 161 31.81 -4.56 7.15
N VAL A 162 33.06 -4.38 6.72
CA VAL A 162 33.55 -4.95 5.46
C VAL A 162 33.47 -6.48 5.47
N GLU A 163 33.87 -7.12 6.56
CA GLU A 163 33.80 -8.57 6.68
C GLU A 163 32.36 -9.10 6.62
N ASN A 164 31.42 -8.42 7.28
CA ASN A 164 30.01 -8.80 7.21
C ASN A 164 29.36 -8.49 5.85
N LEU A 165 29.76 -7.42 5.15
CA LEU A 165 29.32 -7.17 3.78
C LEU A 165 29.74 -8.30 2.82
N ILE A 166 30.98 -8.78 2.94
CA ILE A 166 31.47 -9.91 2.12
C ILE A 166 30.67 -11.17 2.42
N LYS A 167 30.38 -11.44 3.69
CA LYS A 167 29.53 -12.57 4.11
C LYS A 167 28.13 -12.49 3.49
N LEU A 168 27.50 -11.30 3.46
CA LEU A 168 26.19 -11.10 2.82
C LEU A 168 26.20 -11.43 1.32
N THR A 169 27.32 -11.16 0.64
CA THR A 169 27.47 -11.48 -0.80
C THR A 169 27.92 -12.91 -1.07
N SER A 170 28.27 -13.68 -0.03
CA SER A 170 28.73 -15.05 -0.20
C SER A 170 27.57 -15.98 -0.63
N GLY A 171 27.85 -17.07 -1.34
CA GLY A 171 26.84 -18.09 -1.64
C GLY A 171 26.41 -18.93 -0.43
N ASP A 172 26.95 -18.65 0.76
CA ASP A 172 26.79 -19.44 1.98
C ASP A 172 25.69 -18.85 2.87
N THR A 173 24.55 -19.53 2.95
CA THR A 173 23.38 -19.10 3.72
C THR A 173 23.69 -18.88 5.20
N TYR A 174 24.58 -19.68 5.81
CA TYR A 174 24.93 -19.52 7.22
C TYR A 174 25.67 -18.21 7.45
N LYS A 175 26.65 -17.90 6.59
CA LYS A 175 27.39 -16.62 6.64
C LYS A 175 26.49 -15.42 6.37
N LYS A 176 25.51 -15.55 5.47
CA LYS A 176 24.51 -14.49 5.25
C LYS A 176 23.73 -14.22 6.52
N ASN A 177 23.18 -15.24 7.16
CA ASN A 177 22.39 -15.08 8.39
C ASN A 177 23.21 -14.45 9.52
N GLU A 178 24.47 -14.87 9.70
CA GLU A 178 25.37 -14.27 10.69
C GLU A 178 25.61 -12.78 10.43
N ALA A 179 25.78 -12.41 9.16
CA ALA A 179 25.99 -11.01 8.78
C ALA A 179 24.71 -10.18 8.89
N GLU A 180 23.55 -10.74 8.56
CA GLU A 180 22.25 -10.10 8.80
C GLU A 180 22.08 -9.83 10.30
N GLU A 181 22.33 -10.81 11.17
CA GLU A 181 22.28 -10.61 12.62
C GLU A 181 23.21 -9.48 13.07
N PHE A 182 24.42 -9.37 12.50
CA PHE A 182 25.32 -8.26 12.81
C PHE A 182 24.69 -6.89 12.50
N PHE A 183 24.11 -6.71 11.30
CA PHE A 183 23.54 -5.44 10.86
C PHE A 183 22.21 -5.09 11.54
N TYR A 184 21.39 -6.08 11.89
CA TYR A 184 20.06 -5.92 12.51
C TYR A 184 20.07 -6.06 14.06
N SER A 185 21.25 -6.12 14.69
CA SER A 185 21.36 -6.31 16.15
C SER A 185 21.36 -5.02 16.97
N GLY A 186 21.18 -3.84 16.34
CA GLY A 186 21.30 -2.55 17.00
C GLY A 186 22.70 -2.19 17.52
N LYS A 187 23.73 -3.00 17.21
CA LYS A 187 25.11 -2.78 17.68
C LYS A 187 25.86 -1.70 16.89
N LEU A 188 25.32 -1.26 15.75
CA LEU A 188 25.97 -0.27 14.88
C LEU A 188 25.69 1.14 15.39
N ARG A 189 26.77 1.89 15.65
CA ARG A 189 26.66 3.30 16.05
C ARG A 189 26.45 4.20 14.84
N SER A 190 25.94 5.41 15.06
CA SER A 190 25.76 6.44 14.02
C SER A 190 27.01 6.69 13.15
N LYS A 191 28.21 6.68 13.76
CA LYS A 191 29.49 6.80 13.04
C LYS A 191 29.76 5.60 12.11
N ASP A 192 29.40 4.40 12.54
CA ASP A 192 29.58 3.16 11.78
C ASP A 192 28.64 3.13 10.58
N ILE A 193 27.37 3.53 10.77
CA ILE A 193 26.36 3.69 9.71
C ILE A 193 26.76 4.78 8.71
N SER A 194 27.24 5.93 9.20
CA SER A 194 27.77 6.99 8.33
C SER A 194 28.96 6.47 7.51
N ASN A 195 29.94 5.80 8.13
CA ASN A 195 31.07 5.22 7.40
C ASN A 195 30.64 4.22 6.32
N LEU A 196 29.63 3.38 6.62
CA LEU A 196 29.05 2.47 5.64
C LEU A 196 28.41 3.25 4.47
N PHE A 197 27.55 4.23 4.75
CA PHE A 197 26.88 5.04 3.74
C PHE A 197 27.87 5.76 2.81
N PHE A 198 28.80 6.54 3.40
CA PHE A 198 29.78 7.30 2.64
C PHE A 198 30.75 6.39 1.88
N GLY A 199 31.19 5.29 2.49
CA GLY A 199 32.08 4.34 1.84
C GLY A 199 31.43 3.62 0.68
N PHE A 200 30.18 3.20 0.83
CA PHE A 200 29.42 2.56 -0.24
C PHE A 200 29.13 3.52 -1.41
N LEU A 201 28.70 4.75 -1.10
CA LEU A 201 28.48 5.75 -2.14
C LEU A 201 29.77 6.11 -2.88
N LYS A 202 30.88 6.29 -2.14
CA LYS A 202 32.20 6.54 -2.72
C LYS A 202 32.61 5.40 -3.65
N LEU A 203 32.41 4.15 -3.24
CA LEU A 203 32.70 2.99 -4.08
C LEU A 203 31.91 3.04 -5.39
N ALA A 204 30.61 3.32 -5.35
CA ALA A 204 29.79 3.43 -6.55
C ALA A 204 30.30 4.55 -7.48
N LEU A 205 30.55 5.74 -6.92
CA LEU A 205 31.04 6.90 -7.67
C LEU A 205 32.45 6.66 -8.27
N GLU A 206 33.37 5.99 -7.56
CA GLU A 206 34.69 5.59 -8.08
C GLU A 206 34.58 4.60 -9.25
N ASN A 207 33.51 3.80 -9.30
CA ASN A 207 33.21 2.88 -10.40
C ASN A 207 32.30 3.52 -11.46
N ASN A 208 32.31 4.85 -11.56
CA ASN A 208 31.62 5.63 -12.58
C ASN A 208 30.08 5.54 -12.54
N TYR A 209 29.50 5.14 -11.40
CA TYR A 209 28.04 5.11 -11.27
C TYR A 209 27.48 6.53 -11.19
N THR A 210 26.28 6.72 -11.74
CA THR A 210 25.45 7.88 -11.46
C THR A 210 24.55 7.61 -10.26
N CYS A 211 24.78 8.33 -9.17
CA CYS A 211 24.12 8.08 -7.90
C CYS A 211 23.04 9.13 -7.62
N VAL A 212 21.83 8.69 -7.31
CA VAL A 212 20.74 9.53 -6.80
C VAL A 212 20.43 9.12 -5.37
N VAL A 213 20.41 10.09 -4.46
CA VAL A 213 20.01 9.90 -3.07
C VAL A 213 18.83 10.80 -2.76
N VAL A 214 17.72 10.20 -2.35
CA VAL A 214 16.50 10.89 -1.98
C VAL A 214 16.30 10.81 -0.47
N PHE A 215 16.16 11.97 0.17
CA PHE A 215 15.73 12.09 1.56
C PHE A 215 14.30 12.65 1.57
N ASP A 216 13.30 11.78 1.67
CA ASP A 216 11.89 12.14 1.69
C ASP A 216 11.45 12.56 3.10
N GLU A 217 10.57 13.55 3.17
CA GLU A 217 9.96 14.09 4.39
C GLU A 217 10.95 14.45 5.53
N ILE A 218 12.08 15.09 5.20
CA ILE A 218 13.18 15.39 6.15
C ILE A 218 12.76 16.20 7.39
N GLN A 219 11.65 16.94 7.32
CA GLN A 219 11.12 17.70 8.47
C GLN A 219 10.75 16.80 9.66
N TYR A 220 10.50 15.51 9.47
CA TYR A 220 10.22 14.58 10.57
C TYR A 220 11.40 14.39 11.52
N LEU A 221 12.62 14.79 11.14
CA LEU A 221 13.74 14.87 12.08
C LEU A 221 13.44 15.78 13.28
N ASP A 222 12.56 16.78 13.13
CA ASP A 222 12.10 17.63 14.24
C ASP A 222 11.19 16.90 15.22
N GLU A 223 10.44 15.91 14.74
CA GLU A 223 9.55 15.11 15.59
C GLU A 223 10.35 14.04 16.35
N ILE A 224 11.40 13.50 15.73
CA ILE A 224 12.29 12.48 16.29
C ILE A 224 13.15 13.03 17.43
N ASP A 225 13.70 14.24 17.24
CA ASP A 225 14.55 14.89 18.24
C ASP A 225 14.05 16.32 18.54
N PRO A 226 13.26 16.49 19.61
CA PRO A 226 12.79 17.80 20.04
C PRO A 226 13.93 18.77 20.40
N SER A 227 15.12 18.26 20.75
CA SER A 227 16.30 19.09 21.04
C SER A 227 16.93 19.69 19.77
N LYS A 228 16.52 19.21 18.59
CA LYS A 228 16.91 19.67 17.25
C LYS A 228 18.40 19.45 16.93
N VAL A 229 19.09 18.69 17.76
CA VAL A 229 20.51 18.34 17.58
C VAL A 229 20.64 17.42 16.38
N LEU A 230 19.79 16.40 16.26
CA LEU A 230 19.77 15.46 15.15
C LEU A 230 19.58 16.17 13.81
N VAL A 231 18.64 17.12 13.72
CA VAL A 231 18.39 17.91 12.50
C VAL A 231 19.65 18.63 12.06
N LYS A 232 20.33 19.30 13.01
CA LYS A 232 21.58 20.00 12.72
C LYS A 232 22.70 19.03 12.31
N ILE A 233 22.83 17.90 12.99
CA ILE A 233 23.80 16.86 12.63
C ILE A 233 23.52 16.37 11.21
N PHE A 234 22.27 16.08 10.89
CA PHE A 234 21.89 15.54 9.59
C PHE A 234 22.06 16.57 8.47
N THR A 235 21.59 17.80 8.62
CA THR A 235 21.73 18.82 7.56
C THR A 235 23.17 19.29 7.37
N GLU A 236 23.92 19.57 8.45
CA GLU A 236 25.28 20.11 8.36
C GLU A 236 26.36 19.04 8.25
N LYS A 237 26.32 17.99 9.08
CA LYS A 237 27.39 16.99 9.09
C LYS A 237 27.16 15.88 8.08
N PHE A 238 25.90 15.60 7.74
CA PHE A 238 25.58 14.52 6.80
C PHE A 238 25.35 15.05 5.38
N ILE A 239 24.24 15.75 5.11
CA ILE A 239 23.86 16.19 3.76
C ILE A 239 24.88 17.15 3.15
N ARG A 240 25.31 18.16 3.90
CA ARG A 240 26.31 19.10 3.39
C ARG A 240 27.65 18.41 3.14
N SER A 241 28.16 17.63 4.10
CA SER A 241 29.40 16.88 3.90
C SER A 241 29.31 15.98 2.68
N LEU A 242 28.16 15.34 2.45
CA LEU A 242 27.87 14.52 1.28
C LEU A 242 27.99 15.33 -0.01
N PHE A 243 27.34 16.49 -0.07
CA PHE A 243 27.38 17.34 -1.25
C PHE A 243 28.77 17.91 -1.54
N GLU A 244 29.48 18.40 -0.51
CA GLU A 244 30.81 19.01 -0.66
C GLU A 244 31.87 17.96 -1.04
N GLN A 245 31.89 16.82 -0.34
CA GLN A 245 32.86 15.75 -0.56
C GLN A 245 32.77 15.17 -1.98
N PHE A 246 31.56 15.09 -2.53
CA PHE A 246 31.31 14.51 -3.85
C PHE A 246 30.92 15.57 -4.89
N SER A 247 31.30 16.83 -4.67
CA SER A 247 30.95 17.96 -5.55
C SER A 247 31.41 17.78 -7.00
N ARG A 248 32.47 16.99 -7.23
CA ARG A 248 33.02 16.64 -8.55
C ARG A 248 32.75 15.18 -8.94
N ASN A 249 31.61 14.65 -8.50
CA ASN A 249 31.16 13.32 -8.85
C ASN A 249 29.73 13.35 -9.39
N LYS A 250 29.31 12.24 -9.99
CA LYS A 250 27.96 12.04 -10.56
C LYS A 250 26.91 11.79 -9.46
N LEU A 251 26.76 12.72 -8.53
CA LEU A 251 25.82 12.65 -7.41
C LEU A 251 24.64 13.60 -7.59
N TYR A 252 23.42 13.10 -7.49
CA TYR A 252 22.22 13.92 -7.40
C TYR A 252 21.53 13.72 -6.04
N LEU A 253 21.43 14.80 -5.27
CA LEU A 253 20.71 14.80 -4.00
C LEU A 253 19.32 15.42 -4.19
N VAL A 254 18.28 14.70 -3.77
CA VAL A 254 16.92 15.23 -3.76
C VAL A 254 16.38 15.21 -2.35
N ILE A 255 15.94 16.37 -1.86
CA ILE A 255 15.47 16.53 -0.48
C ILE A 255 14.02 16.95 -0.54
N SER A 256 13.13 16.16 0.04
CA SER A 256 11.72 16.49 0.14
C SER A 256 11.41 17.11 1.49
N CYS A 257 10.56 18.13 1.50
CA CYS A 257 10.04 18.72 2.73
C CYS A 257 8.53 18.94 2.61
N LEU A 258 7.79 18.51 3.62
CA LEU A 258 6.40 18.90 3.79
C LEU A 258 6.35 20.38 4.18
N GLN A 259 5.60 21.17 3.42
CA GLN A 259 5.39 22.58 3.74
C GLN A 259 3.90 22.82 4.01
N ASN A 260 3.59 23.12 5.27
CA ASN A 260 2.31 23.71 5.64
C ASN A 260 2.42 25.23 5.50
N PRO A 261 1.45 25.91 4.86
CA PRO A 261 1.45 27.37 4.72
C PRO A 261 1.68 28.13 6.03
N LYS A 262 1.27 27.56 7.18
CA LYS A 262 1.42 28.18 8.50
C LYS A 262 2.77 27.93 9.16
N ASN A 263 3.34 26.75 8.99
CA ASN A 263 4.49 26.32 9.80
C ASN A 263 5.84 26.63 9.16
N LYS A 264 5.89 26.83 7.84
CA LYS A 264 7.11 27.14 7.10
C LYS A 264 8.29 26.22 7.42
N GLU A 265 8.05 24.91 7.41
CA GLU A 265 9.01 23.86 7.80
C GLU A 265 10.33 23.96 7.04
N TRP A 266 10.29 24.20 5.73
CA TRP A 266 11.50 24.37 4.93
C TRP A 266 12.33 25.59 5.36
N ASP A 267 11.69 26.72 5.63
CA ASP A 267 12.40 27.93 6.08
C ASP A 267 13.04 27.70 7.46
N LYS A 268 12.35 26.99 8.35
CA LYS A 268 12.89 26.58 9.66
C LYS A 268 14.07 25.63 9.52
N LEU A 269 14.05 24.71 8.56
CA LEU A 269 15.19 23.82 8.29
C LEU A 269 16.39 24.61 7.76
N LYS A 270 16.17 25.52 6.80
CA LYS A 270 17.23 26.38 6.27
C LYS A 270 17.85 27.28 7.35
N SER A 271 17.02 27.91 8.19
CA SER A 271 17.49 28.86 9.20
C SER A 271 18.39 28.24 10.27
N ARG A 272 18.37 26.90 10.43
CA ARG A 272 19.22 26.19 11.41
C ARG A 272 20.68 26.12 11.00
N SER A 273 20.98 26.30 9.72
CA SER A 273 22.35 26.27 9.22
C SER A 273 22.60 27.13 8.01
N LYS A 274 23.40 28.17 8.25
CA LYS A 274 24.29 28.89 7.33
C LYS A 274 24.59 28.15 6.02
N ASN A 275 25.28 27.03 6.22
CA ASN A 275 25.96 26.34 5.14
C ASN A 275 25.04 25.35 4.42
N PHE A 276 24.08 24.76 5.12
CA PHE A 276 23.02 24.01 4.45
C PHE A 276 22.20 24.93 3.56
N GLN A 277 21.81 26.11 4.08
CA GLN A 277 21.07 27.11 3.32
C GLN A 277 21.81 27.51 2.04
N SER A 278 23.11 27.77 2.09
CA SER A 278 23.88 28.22 0.93
C SER A 278 23.96 27.18 -0.20
N ILE A 279 23.86 25.88 0.09
CA ILE A 279 23.88 24.85 -0.95
C ILE A 279 22.51 24.58 -1.58
N VAL A 280 21.40 24.97 -0.92
CA VAL A 280 20.03 24.70 -1.38
C VAL A 280 19.28 25.92 -1.91
N ASP A 281 19.63 27.14 -1.46
CA ASP A 281 18.91 28.37 -1.81
C ASP A 281 18.88 28.62 -3.33
N GLY A 282 17.69 28.96 -3.85
CA GLY A 282 17.45 29.25 -5.26
C GLY A 282 17.37 28.00 -6.16
N LYS A 283 17.54 26.82 -5.58
CA LYS A 283 17.42 25.51 -6.26
C LYS A 283 16.12 24.81 -5.91
N GLU A 284 15.21 25.44 -5.17
CA GLU A 284 13.96 24.80 -4.80
C GLU A 284 13.04 24.54 -6.00
N VAL A 285 12.22 23.49 -5.87
CA VAL A 285 10.96 23.30 -6.58
C VAL A 285 9.86 23.28 -5.52
N VAL A 286 8.91 24.20 -5.63
CA VAL A 286 7.74 24.28 -4.75
C VAL A 286 6.53 23.74 -5.50
N LEU A 287 6.02 22.61 -5.06
CA LEU A 287 4.77 22.02 -5.49
C LEU A 287 3.65 22.62 -4.63
N GLY A 288 2.94 23.59 -5.19
CA GLY A 288 1.69 24.09 -4.63
C GLY A 288 0.55 23.09 -4.78
N ASP A 289 -0.64 23.49 -4.35
CA ASP A 289 -1.86 22.69 -4.51
C ASP A 289 -2.11 22.37 -5.99
N LEU A 290 -2.84 21.28 -6.23
CA LEU A 290 -3.21 20.89 -7.59
C LEU A 290 -4.12 21.96 -8.19
N THR A 291 -3.96 22.27 -9.48
CA THR A 291 -4.93 23.11 -10.19
C THR A 291 -6.21 22.32 -10.47
N VAL A 292 -7.29 23.00 -10.81
CA VAL A 292 -8.54 22.36 -11.25
C VAL A 292 -8.31 21.38 -12.40
N ASP A 293 -7.46 21.75 -13.37
CA ASP A 293 -7.20 20.91 -14.54
C ASP A 293 -6.31 19.71 -14.20
N GLU A 294 -5.34 19.87 -13.29
CA GLU A 294 -4.57 18.74 -12.76
C GLU A 294 -5.48 17.75 -12.00
N ARG A 295 -6.46 18.24 -11.23
CA ARG A 295 -7.45 17.37 -10.56
C ARG A 295 -8.33 16.60 -11.58
N LYS A 296 -8.80 17.26 -12.64
CA LYS A 296 -9.57 16.60 -13.71
C LYS A 296 -8.75 15.54 -14.41
N GLU A 297 -7.48 15.82 -14.68
CA GLU A 297 -6.55 14.89 -15.32
C GLU A 297 -6.33 13.63 -14.46
N ILE A 298 -6.17 13.76 -13.14
CA ILE A 298 -6.13 12.59 -12.24
C ILE A 298 -7.38 11.73 -12.41
N ILE A 299 -8.57 12.34 -12.34
CA ILE A 299 -9.83 11.60 -12.43
C ILE A 299 -9.92 10.91 -13.80
N GLN A 300 -9.48 11.58 -14.86
CA GLN A 300 -9.44 11.02 -16.20
C GLN A 300 -8.53 9.80 -16.28
N GLN A 301 -7.28 9.92 -15.84
CA GLN A 301 -6.34 8.80 -15.82
C GLN A 301 -6.87 7.63 -14.99
N VAL A 302 -7.53 7.92 -13.86
CA VAL A 302 -8.16 6.87 -13.06
C VAL A 302 -9.25 6.16 -13.85
N GLY A 303 -10.17 6.91 -14.46
CA GLY A 303 -11.25 6.33 -15.24
C GLY A 303 -10.78 5.50 -16.43
N GLU A 304 -9.73 5.94 -17.11
CA GLU A 304 -9.11 5.21 -18.22
C GLU A 304 -8.44 3.92 -17.76
N LYS A 305 -7.71 3.96 -16.63
CA LYS A 305 -6.99 2.79 -16.11
C LYS A 305 -7.93 1.72 -15.54
N ILE A 306 -9.08 2.13 -15.00
CA ILE A 306 -10.12 1.20 -14.56
C ILE A 306 -10.80 0.53 -15.76
N GLY A 307 -10.90 1.23 -16.89
CA GLY A 307 -11.53 0.71 -18.09
C GLY A 307 -13.05 0.62 -17.94
N PHE A 308 -13.68 1.68 -17.44
CA PHE A 308 -15.13 1.75 -17.26
C PHE A 308 -15.90 1.46 -18.55
N GLN A 309 -17.04 0.77 -18.41
CA GLN A 309 -18.07 0.77 -19.45
C GLN A 309 -18.60 2.21 -19.65
N PRO A 310 -19.10 2.58 -20.83
CA PRO A 310 -19.53 3.97 -21.11
C PRO A 310 -20.51 4.56 -20.09
N ASN A 311 -21.46 3.75 -19.59
CA ASN A 311 -22.44 4.18 -18.59
C ASN A 311 -21.83 4.39 -17.20
N ASP A 312 -20.90 3.51 -16.80
CA ASP A 312 -20.18 3.62 -15.53
C ASP A 312 -19.22 4.82 -15.55
N LYS A 313 -18.61 5.08 -16.70
CA LYS A 313 -17.74 6.25 -16.92
C LYS A 313 -18.51 7.54 -16.59
N LYS A 314 -19.68 7.75 -17.18
CA LYS A 314 -20.52 8.94 -16.92
C LYS A 314 -20.89 9.05 -15.44
N THR A 315 -21.27 7.94 -14.82
CA THR A 315 -21.64 7.90 -13.39
C THR A 315 -20.46 8.25 -12.49
N PHE A 316 -19.29 7.67 -12.75
CA PHE A 316 -18.05 7.94 -12.02
C PHE A 316 -17.68 9.42 -12.09
N PHE A 317 -17.56 9.98 -13.30
CA PHE A 317 -17.20 11.39 -13.46
C PHE A 317 -18.24 12.32 -12.82
N SER A 318 -19.54 12.01 -12.91
CA SER A 318 -20.58 12.81 -12.26
C SER A 318 -20.45 12.82 -10.74
N LYS A 319 -20.20 11.65 -10.12
CA LYS A 319 -20.07 11.51 -8.67
C LYS A 319 -18.77 12.12 -8.12
N VAL A 320 -17.66 12.01 -8.85
CA VAL A 320 -16.39 12.62 -8.43
C VAL A 320 -16.40 14.13 -8.69
N LYS A 321 -17.05 14.61 -9.77
CA LYS A 321 -17.11 16.04 -10.10
C LYS A 321 -17.87 16.87 -9.08
N SER A 322 -18.97 16.36 -8.52
CA SER A 322 -19.70 17.03 -7.41
C SER A 322 -18.86 17.20 -6.14
N SER A 323 -17.69 16.57 -6.12
CA SER A 323 -16.78 16.50 -5.00
C SER A 323 -15.48 17.29 -5.25
N LEU A 324 -15.27 17.87 -6.44
CA LEU A 324 -13.99 18.45 -6.86
C LEU A 324 -13.62 19.78 -6.21
N ASP A 325 -14.61 20.58 -5.80
CA ASP A 325 -14.38 21.98 -5.42
C ASP A 325 -13.77 22.15 -4.01
N TYR A 326 -13.66 21.06 -3.23
CA TYR A 326 -13.32 21.12 -1.80
C TYR A 326 -12.11 20.29 -1.36
N TYR A 327 -11.41 19.62 -2.28
CA TYR A 327 -10.44 18.59 -1.88
C TYR A 327 -8.96 18.93 -2.13
N VAL A 328 -8.20 18.87 -1.03
CA VAL A 328 -6.75 18.68 -0.99
C VAL A 328 -6.40 17.37 -1.71
N PRO A 329 -5.24 17.23 -2.37
CA PRO A 329 -4.97 16.11 -3.28
C PRO A 329 -5.12 14.70 -2.69
N ARG A 330 -4.76 14.49 -1.41
CA ARG A 330 -4.95 13.19 -0.74
C ARG A 330 -6.42 12.85 -0.54
N THR A 331 -7.25 13.87 -0.33
CA THR A 331 -8.71 13.73 -0.19
C THR A 331 -9.36 13.43 -1.54
N LEU A 332 -8.80 13.93 -2.65
CA LEU A 332 -9.24 13.55 -4.00
C LEU A 332 -9.07 12.05 -4.25
N LEU A 333 -7.90 11.47 -3.95
CA LEU A 333 -7.67 10.03 -4.15
C LEU A 333 -8.61 9.17 -3.28
N ARG A 334 -8.86 9.60 -2.03
CA ARG A 334 -9.85 8.95 -1.14
C ARG A 334 -11.26 9.06 -1.67
N CYS A 335 -11.65 10.23 -2.17
CA CYS A 335 -12.96 10.44 -2.78
C CYS A 335 -13.15 9.52 -3.99
N ILE A 336 -12.14 9.45 -4.87
CA ILE A 336 -12.13 8.52 -5.99
C ILE A 336 -12.32 7.08 -5.50
N ALA A 337 -11.53 6.63 -4.52
CA ALA A 337 -11.66 5.28 -3.95
C ALA A 337 -13.08 5.01 -3.40
N ASN A 338 -13.65 5.96 -2.67
CA ASN A 338 -15.01 5.85 -2.13
C ASN A 338 -16.08 5.78 -3.23
N VAL A 339 -15.94 6.55 -4.31
CA VAL A 339 -16.89 6.48 -5.43
C VAL A 339 -16.81 5.11 -6.12
N LEU A 340 -15.59 4.56 -6.29
CA LEU A 340 -15.39 3.22 -6.84
C LEU A 340 -16.00 2.15 -5.94
N ASP A 341 -15.88 2.32 -4.63
CA ASP A 341 -16.50 1.45 -3.64
C ASP A 341 -18.03 1.49 -3.71
N MET A 342 -18.63 2.68 -3.80
CA MET A 342 -20.07 2.87 -4.03
C MET A 342 -20.56 2.33 -5.38
N MET A 343 -19.66 2.03 -6.31
CA MET A 343 -19.95 1.44 -7.61
C MET A 343 -19.64 -0.08 -7.63
N ASP A 344 -19.40 -0.68 -6.45
CA ASP A 344 -19.11 -2.11 -6.26
C ASP A 344 -17.81 -2.60 -6.93
N TYR A 345 -16.88 -1.71 -7.28
CA TYR A 345 -15.59 -2.10 -7.89
C TYR A 345 -14.59 -2.68 -6.88
N THR A 346 -14.80 -2.44 -5.59
CA THR A 346 -13.97 -2.92 -4.47
C THR A 346 -14.55 -4.15 -3.78
N ALA A 347 -15.84 -4.46 -4.00
CA ALA A 347 -16.55 -5.51 -3.29
C ALA A 347 -15.92 -6.89 -3.55
N TYR A 348 -15.58 -7.60 -2.48
CA TYR A 348 -15.14 -8.99 -2.54
C TYR A 348 -16.34 -9.92 -2.47
N THR A 349 -16.39 -10.86 -3.42
CA THR A 349 -17.31 -11.99 -3.37
C THR A 349 -16.87 -12.97 -2.27
N ASP A 350 -17.81 -13.78 -1.76
CA ASP A 350 -17.50 -14.83 -0.77
C ASP A 350 -16.41 -15.79 -1.27
N TYR A 351 -16.37 -16.06 -2.57
CA TYR A 351 -15.32 -16.87 -3.21
C TYR A 351 -13.94 -16.20 -3.12
N GLU A 352 -13.85 -14.89 -3.41
CA GLU A 352 -12.59 -14.15 -3.32
C GLU A 352 -12.10 -14.06 -1.87
N ILE A 353 -13.00 -13.84 -0.91
CA ILE A 353 -12.65 -13.85 0.53
C ILE A 353 -12.13 -15.23 0.95
N ARG A 354 -12.77 -16.30 0.48
CA ARG A 354 -12.33 -17.68 0.71
C ARG A 354 -10.93 -17.93 0.15
N LYS A 355 -10.65 -17.48 -1.08
CA LYS A 355 -9.32 -17.64 -1.69
C LYS A 355 -8.21 -16.93 -0.92
N ILE A 356 -8.45 -15.69 -0.49
CA ILE A 356 -7.49 -14.95 0.36
C ILE A 356 -7.24 -15.70 1.67
N TYR A 357 -8.28 -16.25 2.28
CA TYR A 357 -8.14 -17.06 3.49
C TYR A 357 -7.32 -18.33 3.26
N GLU A 358 -7.54 -19.03 2.14
CA GLU A 358 -6.80 -20.24 1.75
C GLU A 358 -5.32 -19.95 1.54
N ASP A 359 -4.97 -18.86 0.85
CA ASP A 359 -3.58 -18.47 0.60
C ASP A 359 -2.87 -18.08 1.91
N ASP A 360 -3.53 -17.31 2.76
CA ASP A 360 -3.02 -16.96 4.09
C ASP A 360 -2.83 -18.22 4.97
N ALA A 361 -3.77 -19.17 4.91
CA ALA A 361 -3.70 -20.44 5.63
C ALA A 361 -2.54 -21.32 5.11
N ARG A 362 -2.30 -21.34 3.78
CA ARG A 362 -1.18 -22.04 3.15
C ARG A 362 0.16 -21.47 3.62
N ASN A 363 0.29 -20.14 3.66
CA ASN A 363 1.46 -19.47 4.20
C ASN A 363 1.68 -19.80 5.69
N PHE A 364 0.61 -19.83 6.48
CA PHE A 364 0.67 -20.16 7.90
C PHE A 364 1.11 -21.60 8.19
N ILE A 365 0.66 -22.57 7.38
CA ILE A 365 0.96 -23.99 7.62
C ILE A 365 2.27 -24.45 6.98
N THR A 366 2.73 -23.76 5.92
CA THR A 366 3.94 -24.10 5.16
C THR A 366 5.18 -24.33 6.03
N PRO A 367 5.56 -23.43 6.96
CA PRO A 367 6.72 -23.66 7.83
C PRO A 367 6.57 -24.93 8.69
N LYS A 368 5.37 -25.19 9.21
CA LYS A 368 5.08 -26.37 10.06
C LYS A 368 5.12 -27.67 9.28
N LEU A 369 4.76 -27.64 7.99
CA LEU A 369 4.88 -28.80 7.10
C LEU A 369 6.36 -29.08 6.77
N LYS A 370 7.15 -28.04 6.51
CA LYS A 370 8.60 -28.18 6.30
C LYS A 370 9.31 -28.73 7.53
N GLU A 371 8.99 -28.26 8.73
CA GLU A 371 9.50 -28.81 10.00
C GLU A 371 9.17 -30.31 10.17
N LYS A 372 8.07 -30.78 9.58
CA LYS A 372 7.66 -32.19 9.58
C LYS A 372 8.23 -33.01 8.41
N GLY A 373 9.09 -32.42 7.59
CA GLY A 373 9.78 -33.09 6.47
C GLY A 373 8.98 -33.12 5.16
N PHE A 374 8.00 -32.24 4.98
CA PHE A 374 7.26 -32.08 3.73
C PHE A 374 7.84 -30.90 2.92
N ASP A 375 8.78 -31.21 2.02
CA ASP A 375 9.52 -30.17 1.27
C ASP A 375 8.80 -29.69 0.02
N PHE A 376 7.93 -30.52 -0.57
CA PHE A 376 7.16 -30.17 -1.76
C PHE A 376 5.73 -29.81 -1.36
N ILE A 377 5.36 -28.54 -1.49
CA ILE A 377 4.02 -28.02 -1.18
C ILE A 377 3.43 -27.46 -2.48
N GLU A 378 2.23 -27.89 -2.83
CA GLU A 378 1.55 -27.42 -4.04
C GLU A 378 1.09 -25.97 -3.88
N GLU A 379 1.21 -25.17 -4.94
CA GLU A 379 0.86 -23.75 -4.92
C GLU A 379 -0.66 -23.50 -4.93
N GLY A 380 -1.47 -24.51 -5.26
CA GLY A 380 -2.92 -24.41 -5.37
C GLY A 380 -3.68 -25.65 -4.92
N GLU A 381 -4.97 -25.70 -5.29
CA GLU A 381 -5.81 -26.88 -5.05
C GLU A 381 -5.29 -28.08 -5.83
N LYS A 382 -5.45 -29.28 -5.26
CA LYS A 382 -5.09 -30.53 -5.93
C LYS A 382 -6.20 -31.55 -5.83
N GLU A 383 -6.62 -32.06 -6.99
CA GLU A 383 -7.60 -33.15 -7.06
C GLU A 383 -6.91 -34.49 -6.80
N ILE A 384 -7.40 -35.24 -5.79
CA ILE A 384 -6.93 -36.60 -5.48
C ILE A 384 -8.15 -37.48 -5.24
N GLY A 385 -8.30 -38.52 -6.06
CA GLY A 385 -9.41 -39.46 -5.95
C GLY A 385 -10.79 -38.78 -5.97
N GLY A 386 -10.96 -37.78 -6.84
CA GLY A 386 -12.22 -37.05 -7.00
C GLY A 386 -12.52 -35.98 -5.93
N TYR A 387 -11.55 -35.64 -5.09
CA TYR A 387 -11.69 -34.61 -4.05
C TYR A 387 -10.63 -33.51 -4.23
N ASN A 388 -11.07 -32.26 -4.21
CA ASN A 388 -10.20 -31.08 -4.32
C ASN A 388 -9.69 -30.68 -2.94
N LEU A 389 -8.40 -30.90 -2.70
CA LEU A 389 -7.72 -30.50 -1.47
C LEU A 389 -7.22 -29.08 -1.59
N ASP A 390 -7.46 -28.26 -0.57
CA ASP A 390 -6.98 -26.87 -0.53
C ASP A 390 -5.45 -26.81 -0.36
N ILE A 391 -4.87 -27.79 0.34
CA ILE A 391 -3.43 -27.91 0.60
C ILE A 391 -2.98 -29.36 0.44
N TYR A 392 -1.99 -29.59 -0.42
CA TYR A 392 -1.30 -30.87 -0.55
C TYR A 392 0.21 -30.66 -0.42
N ALA A 393 0.86 -31.54 0.35
CA ALA A 393 2.31 -31.55 0.44
C ALA A 393 2.87 -32.97 0.45
N SER A 394 4.14 -33.12 0.16
CA SER A 394 4.81 -34.42 0.15
C SER A 394 6.30 -34.30 0.51
N ALA A 395 6.81 -35.34 1.15
CA ALA A 395 8.23 -35.47 1.48
C ALA A 395 9.07 -35.75 0.21
N PRO A 396 10.39 -35.56 0.26
CA PRO A 396 11.30 -36.03 -0.78
C PRO A 396 11.16 -37.53 -1.02
N THR A 397 11.34 -37.94 -2.26
CA THR A 397 11.28 -39.36 -2.63
C THR A 397 12.68 -39.95 -2.44
N SER A 398 12.81 -40.98 -1.59
CA SER A 398 13.96 -41.89 -1.69
C SER A 398 13.57 -43.04 -2.63
N ARG A 399 14.50 -43.55 -3.44
CA ARG A 399 14.23 -44.57 -4.47
C ARG A 399 13.61 -45.87 -3.93
N THR A 400 13.59 -46.07 -2.61
CA THR A 400 13.17 -47.33 -1.96
C THR A 400 12.16 -47.13 -0.82
N SER A 401 11.75 -45.90 -0.48
CA SER A 401 10.84 -45.65 0.64
C SER A 401 9.49 -45.07 0.22
N TYR A 402 8.47 -45.35 1.01
CA TYR A 402 7.17 -44.69 0.91
C TYR A 402 7.34 -43.16 1.01
N ARG A 403 6.69 -42.42 0.09
CA ARG A 403 6.68 -40.96 0.09
C ARG A 403 5.54 -40.47 0.98
N LYS A 404 5.88 -39.89 2.13
CA LYS A 404 4.90 -39.28 3.04
C LYS A 404 4.17 -38.14 2.35
N LYS A 405 2.86 -38.04 2.59
CA LYS A 405 1.96 -37.01 2.04
C LYS A 405 1.21 -36.31 3.16
N ALA A 406 0.87 -35.04 2.93
CA ALA A 406 0.04 -34.25 3.82
C ALA A 406 -1.20 -33.75 3.07
N TYR A 407 -2.36 -33.92 3.70
CA TYR A 407 -3.68 -33.62 3.16
C TYR A 407 -4.35 -32.56 4.04
N GLY A 408 -4.57 -31.38 3.47
CA GLY A 408 -5.11 -30.23 4.19
C GLY A 408 -6.41 -29.70 3.60
N GLU A 409 -7.41 -29.54 4.45
CA GLU A 409 -8.67 -28.85 4.13
C GLU A 409 -8.73 -27.50 4.86
N VAL A 410 -9.19 -26.46 4.18
CA VAL A 410 -9.34 -25.11 4.72
C VAL A 410 -10.80 -24.68 4.64
N SER A 411 -11.32 -24.08 5.71
CA SER A 411 -12.71 -23.61 5.72
C SER A 411 -12.89 -22.33 6.53
N ILE A 412 -13.51 -21.34 5.89
CA ILE A 412 -14.00 -20.11 6.53
C ILE A 412 -15.53 -20.11 6.69
N MET A 413 -16.18 -21.25 6.47
CA MET A 413 -17.65 -21.33 6.52
C MET A 413 -18.21 -21.00 7.90
N LYS A 414 -19.49 -20.60 7.93
CA LYS A 414 -20.24 -20.42 9.18
C LYS A 414 -20.26 -21.73 9.98
N ARG A 415 -20.30 -21.59 11.31
CA ARG A 415 -20.31 -22.71 12.28
C ARG A 415 -21.38 -23.76 11.98
N SER A 416 -22.53 -23.36 11.45
CA SER A 416 -23.63 -24.25 11.06
C SER A 416 -23.31 -25.18 9.88
N SER A 417 -22.41 -24.77 8.98
CA SER A 417 -22.06 -25.53 7.76
C SER A 417 -20.78 -26.35 7.91
N MET A 418 -19.98 -26.07 8.94
CA MET A 418 -18.69 -26.72 9.20
C MET A 418 -18.79 -28.24 9.37
N LEU A 419 -19.82 -28.73 10.08
CA LEU A 419 -19.99 -30.16 10.34
C LEU A 419 -20.05 -30.96 9.03
N SER A 420 -20.88 -30.52 8.08
CA SER A 420 -21.05 -31.21 6.79
C SER A 420 -19.76 -31.26 5.96
N LYS A 421 -18.92 -30.21 6.05
CA LYS A 421 -17.65 -30.14 5.33
C LYS A 421 -16.62 -31.08 5.95
N ILE A 422 -16.57 -31.14 7.27
CA ILE A 422 -15.72 -32.07 8.03
C ILE A 422 -16.12 -33.52 7.76
N GLU A 423 -17.41 -33.84 7.77
CA GLU A 423 -17.89 -35.20 7.48
C GLU A 423 -17.53 -35.64 6.05
N LYS A 424 -17.61 -34.74 5.07
CA LYS A 424 -17.15 -35.01 3.69
C LYS A 424 -15.65 -35.30 3.63
N PHE A 425 -14.83 -34.46 4.26
CA PHE A 425 -13.38 -34.64 4.25
C PHE A 425 -12.96 -35.94 4.95
N VAL A 426 -13.58 -36.25 6.09
CA VAL A 426 -13.37 -37.50 6.84
C VAL A 426 -13.81 -38.71 6.03
N SER A 427 -14.97 -38.64 5.38
CA SER A 427 -15.48 -39.72 4.52
C SER A 427 -14.51 -40.02 3.38
N TRP A 428 -14.00 -38.98 2.72
CA TRP A 428 -12.99 -39.13 1.67
C TRP A 428 -11.67 -39.70 2.21
N LEU A 429 -11.13 -39.21 3.34
CA LEU A 429 -9.91 -39.76 3.95
C LEU A 429 -10.04 -41.25 4.28
N ASN A 430 -11.21 -41.67 4.77
CA ASN A 430 -11.48 -43.07 5.08
C ASN A 430 -11.55 -43.94 3.81
N GLN A 431 -12.08 -43.41 2.70
CA GLN A 431 -12.04 -44.09 1.40
C GLN A 431 -10.62 -44.20 0.83
N MET A 432 -9.80 -43.17 1.03
CA MET A 432 -8.41 -43.14 0.56
C MET A 432 -7.44 -43.93 1.45
N LYS A 433 -7.93 -44.45 2.59
CA LYS A 433 -7.10 -45.16 3.56
C LYS A 433 -6.48 -46.40 2.93
N ASN A 434 -5.16 -46.52 3.02
CA ASN A 434 -4.33 -47.55 2.40
C ASN A 434 -4.25 -47.51 0.87
N VAL A 435 -4.90 -46.54 0.21
CA VAL A 435 -4.79 -46.30 -1.24
C VAL A 435 -3.84 -45.13 -1.46
N GLU A 436 -4.30 -43.92 -1.13
CA GLU A 436 -3.52 -42.69 -1.25
C GLU A 436 -3.07 -42.16 0.12
N TYR A 437 -3.90 -42.33 1.15
CA TYR A 437 -3.67 -41.88 2.51
C TYR A 437 -3.27 -43.05 3.41
N ASN A 438 -2.06 -43.01 3.96
CA ASN A 438 -1.54 -44.04 4.85
C ASN A 438 -0.94 -43.46 6.14
N PRO A 439 -1.74 -43.27 7.20
CA PRO A 439 -1.27 -42.65 8.44
C PRO A 439 -0.20 -43.48 9.16
N SER A 440 -0.22 -44.82 9.03
CA SER A 440 0.82 -45.66 9.66
C SER A 440 2.19 -45.54 8.98
N LYS A 441 2.23 -45.04 7.74
CA LYS A 441 3.47 -44.71 7.03
C LYS A 441 3.88 -43.24 7.19
N GLY A 442 3.19 -42.49 8.06
CA GLY A 442 3.52 -41.11 8.39
C GLY A 442 2.83 -40.05 7.53
N ASP A 443 1.73 -40.39 6.85
CA ASP A 443 0.89 -39.37 6.22
C ASP A 443 0.16 -38.53 7.27
N LEU A 444 -0.01 -37.26 6.95
CA LEU A 444 -0.66 -36.28 7.82
C LEU A 444 -2.00 -35.84 7.20
N ALA A 445 -3.04 -35.77 8.01
CA ALA A 445 -4.29 -35.10 7.66
C ALA A 445 -4.52 -33.93 8.62
N PHE A 446 -4.96 -32.79 8.11
CA PHE A 446 -5.26 -31.63 8.94
C PHE A 446 -6.40 -30.76 8.38
N PHE A 447 -7.02 -29.99 9.27
CA PHE A 447 -8.13 -29.10 8.98
C PHE A 447 -7.82 -27.70 9.55
N ILE A 448 -7.89 -26.67 8.71
CA ILE A 448 -7.63 -25.27 9.09
C ILE A 448 -8.93 -24.47 9.07
N CYS A 449 -9.17 -23.70 10.13
CA CYS A 449 -10.33 -22.81 10.20
C CYS A 449 -10.14 -21.61 11.13
N PRO A 450 -11.02 -20.60 11.10
CA PRO A 450 -10.98 -19.52 12.08
C PRO A 450 -11.27 -20.04 13.50
N PRO A 451 -10.72 -19.38 14.54
CA PRO A 451 -11.00 -19.74 15.94
C PRO A 451 -12.49 -19.70 16.25
N ASN A 452 -12.93 -20.54 17.18
CA ASN A 452 -14.32 -20.63 17.66
C ASN A 452 -15.36 -20.99 16.57
N ARG A 453 -14.93 -21.53 15.42
CA ARG A 453 -15.84 -21.96 14.34
C ARG A 453 -16.20 -23.45 14.38
N ILE A 454 -15.41 -24.29 15.04
CA ILE A 454 -15.64 -25.73 15.17
C ILE A 454 -16.40 -26.02 16.48
N THR A 455 -17.42 -26.88 16.42
CA THR A 455 -18.14 -27.38 17.61
C THR A 455 -17.39 -28.53 18.28
N ASP A 456 -17.66 -28.82 19.55
CA ASP A 456 -17.01 -29.95 20.24
C ASP A 456 -17.30 -31.29 19.56
N LYS A 457 -18.51 -31.47 19.01
CA LYS A 457 -18.86 -32.61 18.17
C LYS A 457 -17.91 -32.73 16.97
N SER A 458 -17.67 -31.64 16.27
CA SER A 458 -16.79 -31.60 15.10
C SER A 458 -15.31 -31.79 15.48
N LYS A 459 -14.87 -31.24 16.63
CA LYS A 459 -13.53 -31.51 17.17
C LYS A 459 -13.34 -32.99 17.44
N LYS A 460 -14.33 -33.64 18.06
CA LYS A 460 -14.34 -35.08 18.31
C LYS A 460 -14.25 -35.90 17.02
N ILE A 461 -15.04 -35.57 16.00
CA ILE A 461 -14.98 -36.27 14.71
C ILE A 461 -13.57 -36.18 14.09
N LEU A 462 -12.95 -35.01 14.11
CA LEU A 462 -11.59 -34.82 13.58
C LEU A 462 -10.55 -35.60 14.39
N SER A 463 -10.63 -35.56 15.73
CA SER A 463 -9.71 -36.32 16.60
C SER A 463 -9.85 -37.82 16.45
N ASP A 464 -11.09 -38.33 16.37
CA ASP A 464 -11.38 -39.77 16.23
C ASP A 464 -10.84 -40.33 14.88
N ASN A 465 -10.55 -39.46 13.91
CA ASN A 465 -10.00 -39.82 12.60
C ASN A 465 -8.53 -39.39 12.43
N ASN A 466 -7.81 -39.06 13.51
CA ASN A 466 -6.41 -38.60 13.48
C ASN A 466 -6.15 -37.37 12.60
N ILE A 467 -7.11 -36.45 12.53
CA ILE A 467 -7.00 -35.19 11.77
C ILE A 467 -6.62 -34.06 12.71
N SER A 468 -5.47 -33.43 12.48
CA SER A 468 -5.01 -32.29 13.29
C SER A 468 -5.84 -31.04 13.00
N ILE A 469 -6.17 -30.26 14.04
CA ILE A 469 -6.91 -29.01 13.89
C ILE A 469 -5.94 -27.83 14.05
N TYR A 470 -6.00 -26.88 13.12
CA TYR A 470 -5.28 -25.62 13.21
C TYR A 470 -6.26 -24.45 13.18
N GLU A 471 -6.38 -23.74 14.30
CA GLU A 471 -7.16 -22.51 14.36
C GLU A 471 -6.31 -21.33 13.88
N PHE A 472 -6.75 -20.64 12.82
CA PHE A 472 -5.98 -19.60 12.13
C PHE A 472 -6.83 -18.34 11.85
N LYS A 473 -6.31 -17.18 12.25
CA LYS A 473 -6.88 -15.86 11.94
C LYS A 473 -6.09 -15.20 10.80
N SER A 474 -6.76 -14.96 9.67
CA SER A 474 -6.23 -14.11 8.60
C SER A 474 -6.50 -12.65 8.93
N ARG A 475 -5.44 -11.85 9.08
CA ARG A 475 -5.55 -10.39 9.26
C ARG A 475 -6.21 -9.74 8.04
N ASN A 476 -5.84 -10.18 6.84
CA ASN A 476 -6.38 -9.67 5.57
C ASN A 476 -7.90 -9.85 5.51
N VAL A 477 -8.40 -11.05 5.83
CA VAL A 477 -9.83 -11.34 5.79
C VAL A 477 -10.58 -10.65 6.93
N GLU A 478 -10.00 -10.54 8.13
CA GLU A 478 -10.62 -9.77 9.21
C GLU A 478 -10.80 -8.29 8.85
N GLU A 479 -9.81 -7.68 8.19
CA GLU A 479 -9.92 -6.30 7.71
C GLU A 479 -10.99 -6.16 6.62
N LEU A 480 -11.07 -7.10 5.68
CA LEU A 480 -12.10 -7.11 4.65
C LEU A 480 -13.51 -7.26 5.25
N LEU A 481 -13.70 -8.19 6.19
CA LEU A 481 -14.99 -8.40 6.85
C LEU A 481 -15.39 -7.20 7.72
N LYS A 482 -14.45 -6.56 8.42
CA LYS A 482 -14.69 -5.33 9.18
C LYS A 482 -15.15 -4.17 8.31
N ARG A 483 -14.67 -4.07 7.06
CA ARG A 483 -15.14 -3.06 6.09
C ARG A 483 -16.60 -3.30 5.73
N VAL A 484 -16.94 -4.55 5.37
CA VAL A 484 -18.32 -4.96 5.08
C VAL A 484 -19.26 -4.70 6.26
N GLU A 485 -18.81 -4.96 7.50
CA GLU A 485 -19.61 -4.71 8.71
C GLU A 485 -19.73 -3.21 9.06
N LYS A 486 -18.65 -2.42 8.88
CA LYS A 486 -18.67 -0.96 9.11
C LYS A 486 -19.61 -0.24 8.15
N ASP A 487 -19.82 -0.72 6.94
CA ASP A 487 -20.80 -0.13 6.02
C ASP A 487 -22.26 -0.42 6.42
N VAL A 488 -22.48 -1.44 7.25
CA VAL A 488 -23.79 -1.69 7.88
C VAL A 488 -23.97 -0.85 9.15
N SER A 489 -22.88 -0.40 9.79
CA SER A 489 -22.90 0.24 11.11
C SER A 489 -22.38 1.68 11.17
N LYS A 490 -22.11 2.37 10.05
CA LYS A 490 -21.65 3.77 10.07
C LYS A 490 -22.67 4.65 10.82
N PRO A 491 -22.26 5.36 11.89
CA PRO A 491 -23.11 6.29 12.60
C PRO A 491 -23.43 7.50 11.70
N LYS A 492 -24.63 8.06 11.91
CA LYS A 492 -25.09 9.32 11.33
C LYS A 492 -23.97 10.37 11.41
N VAL A 493 -23.60 10.95 10.27
CA VAL A 493 -22.98 12.28 10.28
C VAL A 493 -24.09 13.23 10.71
N SER A 494 -24.02 13.75 11.94
CA SER A 494 -24.85 14.87 12.38
C SER A 494 -24.37 16.12 11.65
N ILE A 495 -25.27 16.75 10.91
CA ILE A 495 -25.06 17.99 10.14
C ILE A 495 -25.21 19.19 11.08
N GLU A 496 -24.53 19.22 12.22
CA GLU A 496 -24.75 20.29 13.23
C GLU A 496 -23.60 21.30 13.38
N ASP A 497 -22.46 21.14 12.70
CA ASP A 497 -21.36 22.13 12.79
C ASP A 497 -20.93 22.65 11.40
N ILE A 498 -21.87 23.20 10.64
CA ILE A 498 -21.56 24.08 9.50
C ILE A 498 -21.98 25.50 9.92
N PRO A 499 -21.06 26.47 9.98
CA PRO A 499 -21.42 27.86 10.24
C PRO A 499 -22.40 28.35 9.17
N ALA A 500 -23.56 28.82 9.61
CA ALA A 500 -24.57 29.40 8.75
C ALA A 500 -24.07 30.74 8.21
N GLU A 501 -24.04 30.91 6.88
CA GLU A 501 -24.23 32.21 6.25
C GLU A 501 -24.74 32.10 4.79
N SER A 502 -25.84 32.82 4.57
CA SER A 502 -26.47 33.37 3.35
C SER A 502 -26.83 32.46 2.16
N ASP A 503 -28.06 31.95 2.22
CA ASP A 503 -29.19 32.29 1.35
C ASP A 503 -28.92 32.69 -0.13
N THR A 504 -29.27 31.81 -1.06
CA THR A 504 -30.23 31.99 -2.17
C THR A 504 -29.99 30.91 -3.24
N GLY A 505 -30.96 30.02 -3.42
CA GLY A 505 -30.88 28.97 -4.43
C GLY A 505 -32.11 28.07 -4.41
N GLU A 506 -33.08 28.41 -5.25
CA GLU A 506 -34.40 27.82 -5.40
C GLU A 506 -34.43 26.28 -5.42
N ILE A 507 -35.32 25.70 -4.60
CA ILE A 507 -35.67 24.28 -4.64
C ILE A 507 -36.60 24.04 -5.82
N TYR A 508 -36.12 23.33 -6.85
CA TYR A 508 -36.98 22.80 -7.91
C TYR A 508 -37.88 21.68 -7.35
N VAL A 509 -39.16 22.00 -7.13
CA VAL A 509 -40.22 21.00 -6.91
C VAL A 509 -40.64 20.43 -8.25
N ILE A 510 -40.15 19.25 -8.61
CA ILE A 510 -40.76 18.44 -9.68
C ILE A 510 -41.99 17.75 -9.09
N LYS A 511 -43.18 18.27 -9.40
CA LYS A 511 -44.47 17.61 -9.12
C LYS A 511 -44.58 16.34 -9.98
N ASP A 512 -44.58 15.18 -9.35
CA ASP A 512 -44.96 13.91 -10.00
C ASP A 512 -46.11 13.29 -9.18
N SER A 513 -47.32 13.76 -9.45
CA SER A 513 -48.49 13.63 -8.56
C SER A 513 -49.53 12.61 -9.03
N ARG A 514 -49.19 11.65 -9.89
CA ARG A 514 -50.20 10.73 -10.47
C ARG A 514 -50.47 9.46 -9.68
N TYR A 515 -49.54 9.03 -8.83
CA TYR A 515 -49.66 7.77 -8.09
C TYR A 515 -49.42 7.97 -6.58
N GLN A 516 -50.27 7.34 -5.77
CA GLN A 516 -50.23 7.33 -4.32
C GLN A 516 -49.62 6.02 -3.79
N LEU A 517 -49.25 5.98 -2.50
CA LEU A 517 -48.64 4.79 -1.90
C LEU A 517 -49.58 3.57 -1.95
N GLU A 518 -50.88 3.82 -1.88
CA GLU A 518 -51.97 2.85 -1.97
C GLU A 518 -52.07 2.17 -3.34
N ASP A 519 -51.52 2.78 -4.39
CA ASP A 519 -51.49 2.19 -5.75
C ASP A 519 -50.49 1.03 -5.85
N ILE A 520 -49.60 0.88 -4.86
CA ILE A 520 -48.60 -0.19 -4.81
C ILE A 520 -49.25 -1.47 -4.29
N LYS A 521 -49.33 -2.49 -5.15
CA LYS A 521 -49.88 -3.80 -4.79
C LYS A 521 -49.24 -4.36 -3.50
N GLY A 522 -50.07 -4.53 -2.47
CA GLY A 522 -49.65 -5.00 -1.14
C GLY A 522 -49.43 -3.91 -0.10
N ILE A 523 -49.64 -2.64 -0.45
CA ILE A 523 -49.77 -1.50 0.47
C ILE A 523 -51.25 -1.06 0.47
N GLY A 524 -52.01 -1.50 1.47
CA GLY A 524 -53.34 -0.94 1.73
C GLY A 524 -53.25 0.33 2.61
N GLU A 525 -54.38 0.97 2.85
CA GLU A 525 -54.49 2.23 3.62
C GLU A 525 -53.74 2.19 4.97
N THR A 526 -53.86 1.09 5.72
CA THR A 526 -53.13 0.92 6.99
C THR A 526 -51.61 0.95 6.81
N ARG A 527 -51.08 0.34 5.74
CA ARG A 527 -49.64 0.32 5.46
C ARG A 527 -49.16 1.66 4.87
N ALA A 528 -50.00 2.34 4.10
CA ALA A 528 -49.71 3.68 3.60
C ALA A 528 -49.60 4.69 4.75
N ASN A 529 -50.51 4.64 5.72
CA ASN A 529 -50.46 5.50 6.91
C ASN A 529 -49.21 5.22 7.76
N GLN A 530 -48.86 3.95 7.97
CA GLN A 530 -47.61 3.59 8.66
C GLN A 530 -46.36 4.09 7.92
N LEU A 531 -46.36 4.10 6.58
CA LEU A 531 -45.26 4.67 5.80
C LEU A 531 -45.17 6.20 5.98
N ARG A 532 -46.32 6.90 5.94
CA ARG A 532 -46.39 8.35 6.19
C ARG A 532 -45.88 8.71 7.57
N GLU A 533 -46.27 7.95 8.60
CA GLU A 533 -45.75 8.11 9.97
C GLU A 533 -44.22 7.96 10.06
N THR A 534 -43.61 7.22 9.13
CA THR A 534 -42.15 7.10 9.04
C THR A 534 -41.45 8.17 8.20
N GLY A 535 -42.21 9.15 7.69
CA GLY A 535 -41.73 10.22 6.82
C GLY A 535 -41.70 9.85 5.34
N ILE A 536 -42.42 8.79 4.92
CA ILE A 536 -42.53 8.39 3.52
C ILE A 536 -43.95 8.73 3.06
N ASN A 537 -44.09 9.86 2.38
CA ASN A 537 -45.35 10.40 1.90
C ASN A 537 -45.60 10.09 0.42
N THR A 538 -44.55 9.84 -0.36
CA THR A 538 -44.61 9.65 -1.81
C THR A 538 -43.97 8.34 -2.27
N ILE A 539 -44.35 7.85 -3.46
CA ILE A 539 -43.74 6.67 -4.09
C ILE A 539 -42.23 6.86 -4.27
N LYS A 540 -41.77 8.06 -4.62
CA LYS A 540 -40.34 8.37 -4.80
C LYS A 540 -39.56 8.24 -3.49
N GLU A 541 -40.12 8.74 -2.39
CA GLU A 541 -39.53 8.56 -1.05
C GLU A 541 -39.48 7.08 -0.67
N LEU A 542 -40.51 6.29 -1.03
CA LEU A 542 -40.48 4.85 -0.81
C LEU A 542 -39.35 4.18 -1.62
N ILE A 543 -39.16 4.53 -2.89
CA ILE A 543 -38.10 3.99 -3.76
C ILE A 543 -36.70 4.32 -3.22
N ASN A 544 -36.56 5.47 -2.56
CA ASN A 544 -35.28 5.94 -2.03
C ASN A 544 -35.07 5.62 -0.54
N CYS A 545 -36.08 5.09 0.15
CA CYS A 545 -35.96 4.80 1.58
C CYS A 545 -34.99 3.64 1.86
N ASN A 546 -34.40 3.66 3.06
CA ASN A 546 -33.61 2.53 3.55
C ASN A 546 -34.55 1.44 4.09
N SER A 547 -34.64 0.33 3.36
CA SER A 547 -35.57 -0.76 3.64
C SER A 547 -35.36 -1.44 4.99
N SER A 548 -34.14 -1.44 5.53
CA SER A 548 -33.87 -1.97 6.87
C SER A 548 -34.41 -1.05 7.96
N VAL A 549 -34.22 0.26 7.81
CA VAL A 549 -34.68 1.27 8.78
C VAL A 549 -36.20 1.40 8.75
N THR A 550 -36.80 1.47 7.57
CA THR A 550 -38.26 1.56 7.43
C THR A 550 -38.95 0.31 7.97
N ALA A 551 -38.39 -0.89 7.73
CA ALA A 551 -38.93 -2.14 8.25
C ALA A 551 -38.91 -2.20 9.79
N GLN A 552 -37.88 -1.65 10.45
CA GLN A 552 -37.81 -1.59 11.92
C GLN A 552 -38.86 -0.65 12.52
N LYS A 553 -39.22 0.41 11.80
CA LYS A 553 -40.21 1.39 12.27
C LYS A 553 -41.66 0.93 12.07
N ILE A 554 -41.90 -0.01 11.15
CA ILE A 554 -43.25 -0.46 10.81
C ILE A 554 -43.47 -1.88 11.35
N LYS A 555 -44.29 -1.99 12.40
CA LYS A 555 -44.58 -3.27 13.05
C LYS A 555 -45.15 -4.29 12.05
N GLY A 556 -44.55 -5.48 12.02
CA GLY A 556 -44.99 -6.58 11.16
C GLY A 556 -44.63 -6.44 9.68
N VAL A 557 -43.67 -5.57 9.32
CA VAL A 557 -43.13 -5.46 7.97
C VAL A 557 -41.65 -5.81 7.97
N GLY A 558 -41.29 -6.90 7.30
CA GLY A 558 -39.88 -7.27 7.11
C GLY A 558 -39.22 -6.48 5.98
N LYS A 559 -37.88 -6.43 5.98
CA LYS A 559 -37.07 -5.82 4.91
C LYS A 559 -37.46 -6.32 3.52
N ALA A 560 -37.77 -7.62 3.40
CA ALA A 560 -38.21 -8.24 2.14
C ALA A 560 -39.49 -7.60 1.59
N SER A 561 -40.45 -7.27 2.44
CA SER A 561 -41.70 -6.61 2.05
C SER A 561 -41.47 -5.20 1.55
N ILE A 562 -40.62 -4.40 2.23
CA ILE A 562 -40.26 -3.05 1.76
C ILE A 562 -39.55 -3.14 0.40
N ASN A 563 -38.60 -4.07 0.23
CA ASN A 563 -37.90 -4.24 -1.06
C ASN A 563 -38.87 -4.63 -2.18
N LYS A 564 -39.84 -5.50 -1.89
CA LYS A 564 -40.89 -5.87 -2.84
C LYS A 564 -41.75 -4.67 -3.24
N TRP A 565 -42.15 -3.84 -2.28
CA TRP A 565 -42.89 -2.61 -2.57
C TRP A 565 -42.07 -1.60 -3.38
N LYS A 566 -40.77 -1.46 -3.11
CA LYS A 566 -39.86 -0.62 -3.91
C LYS A 566 -39.75 -1.09 -5.36
N GLN A 567 -39.73 -2.39 -5.58
CA GLN A 567 -39.69 -2.96 -6.93
C GLN A 567 -40.99 -2.66 -7.69
N ILE A 568 -42.15 -2.83 -7.04
CA ILE A 568 -43.46 -2.53 -7.64
C ILE A 568 -43.61 -1.02 -7.88
N ALA A 569 -43.17 -0.18 -6.94
CA ALA A 569 -43.13 1.26 -7.07
C ALA A 569 -42.31 1.72 -8.30
N ARG A 570 -41.16 1.10 -8.55
CA ARG A 570 -40.35 1.37 -9.76
C ARG A 570 -41.06 0.96 -11.05
N GLN A 571 -41.86 -0.11 -11.01
CA GLN A 571 -42.66 -0.56 -12.15
C GLN A 571 -43.86 0.36 -12.43
N LEU A 572 -44.37 1.09 -11.44
CA LEU A 572 -45.45 2.07 -11.62
C LEU A 572 -44.99 3.41 -12.19
N LEU A 573 -43.70 3.74 -12.02
CA LEU A 573 -43.09 4.98 -12.52
C LEU A 573 -42.38 4.81 -13.87
N ASN A 574 -42.22 3.57 -14.35
CA ASN A 574 -41.78 3.24 -15.70
C ASN A 574 -43.00 2.97 -16.58
#